data_AF-A0A536T1U6-F1
#
_entry.id   AF-A0A536T1U6-F1
#
_cell.length_a   1.000
_cell.length_b   1.000
_cell.length_c   1.000
_cell.angle_alpha   90.00
_cell.angle_beta   90.00
_cell.angle_gamma   90.00
#
_symmetry.space_group_name_H-M   'P 1'
#
loop_
_entity.id
_entity.type
_entity.pdbx_description
1 polymer ?
#
loop_
_entity_poly.entity_id
_entity_poly.type
_entity_poly.pdbx_seq_one_letter_code
_entity_poly.pdbx_strand_id
1 'polypeptide(L)'
;AAVSIGQYAFHDGMFYGGSRPTWSNRTLRSVLREHVAGRRRLAWIDFHTGLGPRGHGEKIYAGLENAGDIARTKAVWGREVTSIFDGSSSSARIGGNIGGAARDECPDTEFCGIALEYGTHDIEQVLEALRVEHWFANHPEASRAHYKEMKRKFRDAFYVDDDDWKETVYTQALAACLQAVEHLSRATAHA
;
A
#
# COMPACT_ATOMS: atom_id res chain seq x y z
N ALA A 1 -7.83 -13.42 11.67
CA ALA A 1 -8.11 -13.52 10.22
C ALA A 1 -8.67 -12.21 9.66
N ALA A 2 -9.89 -11.78 10.03
CA ALA A 2 -10.51 -10.55 9.48
C ALA A 2 -9.63 -9.28 9.55
N VAL A 3 -8.90 -9.09 10.65
CA VAL A 3 -7.96 -7.96 10.84
C VAL A 3 -6.82 -7.93 9.82
N SER A 4 -6.47 -9.09 9.24
CA SER A 4 -5.30 -9.23 8.38
C SER A 4 -5.64 -9.51 6.92
N ILE A 5 -6.79 -10.14 6.62
CA ILE A 5 -7.19 -10.53 5.25
C ILE A 5 -8.41 -9.77 4.72
N GLY A 6 -9.02 -8.91 5.54
CA GLY A 6 -10.32 -8.31 5.29
C GLY A 6 -11.49 -9.24 5.59
N GLN A 7 -12.71 -8.72 5.47
CA GLN A 7 -13.95 -9.48 5.66
C GLN A 7 -15.09 -8.96 4.78
N TYR A 8 -16.11 -9.80 4.54
CA TYR A 8 -17.26 -9.46 3.69
C TYR A 8 -18.61 -9.82 4.33
N ALA A 9 -18.61 -10.21 5.60
CA ALA A 9 -19.81 -10.68 6.32
C ALA A 9 -20.57 -9.52 7.01
N PHE A 10 -19.84 -8.50 7.47
CA PHE A 10 -20.39 -7.40 8.26
C PHE A 10 -20.11 -6.07 7.55
N HIS A 11 -21.13 -5.48 6.94
CA HIS A 11 -20.99 -4.28 6.12
C HIS A 11 -20.54 -3.04 6.90
N ASP A 12 -20.82 -3.02 8.20
CA ASP A 12 -20.48 -2.02 9.18
C ASP A 12 -19.24 -2.42 10.01
N GLY A 13 -18.62 -3.57 9.71
CA GLY A 13 -17.45 -4.07 10.43
C GLY A 13 -16.13 -3.57 9.83
N MET A 14 -15.11 -3.50 10.67
CA MET A 14 -13.75 -3.10 10.27
C MET A 14 -13.22 -3.99 9.15
N PHE A 15 -12.49 -3.38 8.21
CA PHE A 15 -11.94 -4.04 7.02
C PHE A 15 -12.98 -4.73 6.11
N TYR A 16 -14.21 -4.22 6.07
CA TYR A 16 -15.21 -4.64 5.08
C TYR A 16 -14.75 -4.31 3.66
N GLY A 17 -14.59 -5.32 2.80
CA GLY A 17 -14.09 -5.15 1.43
C GLY A 17 -15.13 -4.59 0.44
N GLY A 18 -16.37 -4.37 0.88
CA GLY A 18 -17.46 -3.87 0.03
C GLY A 18 -18.17 -4.95 -0.79
N SER A 19 -19.28 -4.58 -1.42
CA SER A 19 -20.06 -5.46 -2.31
C SER A 19 -19.88 -5.14 -3.79
N ARG A 20 -19.16 -4.06 -4.11
CA ARG A 20 -18.90 -3.56 -5.47
C ARG A 20 -17.72 -2.58 -5.45
N PRO A 21 -17.07 -2.34 -6.60
CA PRO A 21 -16.01 -1.33 -6.69
C PRO A 21 -16.46 0.04 -6.15
N THR A 22 -15.63 0.66 -5.32
CA THR A 22 -15.82 2.03 -4.82
C THR A 22 -15.48 3.06 -5.91
N TRP A 23 -15.77 4.34 -5.65
CA TRP A 23 -15.36 5.43 -6.55
C TRP A 23 -13.85 5.44 -6.76
N SER A 24 -13.05 5.37 -5.69
CA SER A 24 -11.57 5.39 -5.78
C SER A 24 -11.01 4.23 -6.61
N ASN A 25 -11.59 3.02 -6.47
CA ASN A 25 -11.20 1.88 -7.29
C ASN A 25 -11.43 2.14 -8.79
N ARG A 26 -12.62 2.65 -9.16
CA ARG A 26 -12.93 2.99 -10.56
C ARG A 26 -12.04 4.12 -11.08
N THR A 27 -11.76 5.13 -10.26
CA THR A 27 -10.89 6.24 -10.63
C THR A 27 -9.48 5.74 -10.94
N LEU A 28 -8.89 4.93 -10.07
CA LEU A 28 -7.56 4.36 -10.33
C LEU A 28 -7.54 3.54 -11.62
N ARG A 29 -8.54 2.67 -11.82
CA ARG A 29 -8.66 1.88 -13.04
C ARG A 29 -8.73 2.76 -14.30
N SER A 30 -9.44 3.89 -14.22
CA SER A 30 -9.48 4.86 -15.32
C SER A 30 -8.10 5.46 -15.61
N VAL A 31 -7.36 5.87 -14.57
CA VAL A 31 -5.99 6.41 -14.69
C VAL A 31 -5.05 5.39 -15.33
N LEU A 32 -5.14 4.12 -14.92
CA LEU A 32 -4.36 3.03 -15.50
C LEU A 32 -4.66 2.84 -17.00
N ARG A 33 -5.94 2.80 -17.39
CA ARG A 33 -6.32 2.72 -18.81
C ARG A 33 -5.80 3.90 -19.61
N GLU A 34 -5.88 5.10 -19.06
CA GLU A 34 -5.51 6.32 -19.79
C GLU A 34 -3.98 6.45 -19.96
N HIS A 35 -3.21 6.18 -18.91
CA HIS A 35 -1.79 6.50 -18.90
C HIS A 35 -0.86 5.29 -19.10
N VAL A 36 -1.32 4.10 -18.72
CA VAL A 36 -0.49 2.89 -18.66
C VAL A 36 -0.85 1.87 -19.76
N ALA A 37 -2.11 1.79 -20.19
CA ALA A 37 -2.48 0.87 -21.26
C ALA A 37 -1.67 1.13 -22.53
N GLY A 38 -1.14 0.06 -23.14
CA GLY A 38 -0.24 0.13 -24.29
C GLY A 38 1.20 0.57 -23.97
N ARG A 39 1.54 0.85 -22.70
CA ARG A 39 2.93 1.05 -22.27
C ARG A 39 3.61 -0.29 -22.05
N ARG A 40 4.89 -0.36 -22.39
CA ARG A 40 5.69 -1.58 -22.26
C ARG A 40 6.00 -1.94 -20.80
N ARG A 41 6.21 -0.94 -19.94
CA ARG A 41 6.60 -1.11 -18.53
C ARG A 41 5.79 -0.21 -17.61
N LEU A 42 5.52 -0.71 -16.41
CA LEU A 42 4.97 0.04 -15.29
C LEU A 42 5.84 -0.24 -14.06
N ALA A 43 6.45 0.81 -13.51
CA ALA A 43 7.03 0.81 -12.17
C ALA A 43 6.04 1.47 -11.21
N TRP A 44 5.62 0.73 -10.20
CA TRP A 44 4.59 1.13 -9.24
C TRP A 44 5.17 1.27 -7.83
N ILE A 45 4.85 2.37 -7.15
CA ILE A 45 5.13 2.56 -5.72
C ILE A 45 3.83 2.95 -5.04
N ASP A 46 3.39 2.15 -4.08
CA ASP A 46 2.29 2.46 -3.17
C ASP A 46 2.88 2.85 -1.82
N PHE A 47 2.66 4.08 -1.34
CA PHE A 47 3.24 4.52 -0.07
C PHE A 47 2.27 4.25 1.07
N HIS A 48 2.75 3.57 2.11
CA HIS A 48 1.96 3.20 3.28
C HIS A 48 2.70 3.58 4.57
N THR A 49 1.94 3.72 5.65
CA THR A 49 2.46 3.90 7.00
C THR A 49 1.68 3.02 7.96
N GLY A 50 2.32 2.63 9.06
CA GLY A 50 1.67 1.93 10.16
C GLY A 50 2.39 0.67 10.61
N LEU A 51 2.92 -0.14 9.69
CA LEU A 51 3.49 -1.44 10.03
C LEU A 51 5.03 -1.42 10.03
N GLY A 52 5.61 -2.11 11.01
CA GLY A 52 7.06 -2.32 11.11
C GLY A 52 7.78 -1.34 12.04
N PRO A 53 9.12 -1.42 12.12
CA PRO A 53 9.92 -0.57 13.00
C PRO A 53 9.82 0.92 12.63
N ARG A 54 9.73 1.81 13.62
CA ARG A 54 9.63 3.27 13.42
C ARG A 54 10.63 3.78 12.37
N GLY A 55 10.11 4.35 11.28
CA GLY A 55 10.88 4.96 10.19
C GLY A 55 11.44 3.97 9.17
N HIS A 56 11.48 2.67 9.45
CA HIS A 56 11.92 1.69 8.46
C HIS A 56 10.87 1.53 7.36
N GLY A 57 11.28 1.68 6.09
CA GLY A 57 10.45 1.44 4.91
C GLY A 57 10.62 0.02 4.40
N GLU A 58 9.72 -0.89 4.74
CA GLU A 58 9.71 -2.24 4.17
C GLU A 58 9.21 -2.18 2.73
N LYS A 59 9.99 -2.76 1.80
CA LYS A 59 9.59 -2.92 0.39
C LYS A 59 8.88 -4.25 0.23
N ILE A 60 7.57 -4.22 0.03
CA ILE A 60 6.74 -5.42 -0.13
C ILE A 60 6.27 -5.49 -1.58
N TYR A 61 6.43 -6.62 -2.26
CA TYR A 61 5.91 -6.80 -3.61
C TYR A 61 4.38 -6.62 -3.65
N ALA A 62 3.91 -5.68 -4.48
CA ALA A 62 2.52 -5.24 -4.54
C ALA A 62 1.78 -5.69 -5.82
N GLY A 63 2.00 -6.94 -6.25
CA GLY A 63 1.32 -7.52 -7.41
C GLY A 63 0.56 -8.81 -7.12
N LEU A 64 0.20 -9.53 -8.18
CA LEU A 64 -0.40 -10.87 -8.10
C LEU A 64 0.69 -11.95 -8.01
N GLU A 65 0.30 -13.18 -7.71
CA GLU A 65 1.24 -14.31 -7.62
C GLU A 65 1.84 -14.67 -9.00
N ASN A 66 2.86 -13.91 -9.42
CA ASN A 66 3.54 -14.05 -10.70
C ASN A 66 5.06 -14.00 -10.50
N ALA A 67 5.73 -15.13 -10.72
CA ALA A 67 7.17 -15.25 -10.51
C ALA A 67 8.00 -14.25 -11.35
N GLY A 68 7.55 -13.94 -12.57
CA GLY A 68 8.22 -12.98 -13.45
C GLY A 68 8.14 -11.54 -12.93
N ASP A 69 6.96 -11.11 -12.48
CA ASP A 69 6.75 -9.79 -11.87
C ASP A 69 7.52 -9.65 -10.55
N ILE A 70 7.54 -10.71 -9.72
CA ILE A 70 8.31 -10.74 -8.46
C ILE A 70 9.81 -10.60 -8.76
N ALA A 71 10.33 -11.38 -9.72
CA ALA A 71 11.74 -11.31 -10.10
C ALA A 71 12.12 -9.94 -10.66
N ARG A 72 11.27 -9.35 -11.53
CA ARG A 72 11.47 -7.98 -12.03
C ARG A 72 11.46 -6.96 -10.90
N THR A 73 10.52 -7.08 -9.95
CA THR A 73 10.43 -6.16 -8.80
C THR A 73 11.70 -6.22 -7.97
N LYS A 74 12.18 -7.42 -7.62
CA LYS A 74 13.47 -7.60 -6.90
C LYS A 74 14.67 -7.06 -7.68
N ALA A 75 14.65 -7.14 -9.02
CA ALA A 75 15.71 -6.59 -9.86
C ALA A 75 15.75 -5.05 -9.88
N VAL A 76 14.60 -4.39 -9.70
CA VAL A 76 14.50 -2.93 -9.65
C VAL A 76 14.77 -2.39 -8.26
N TRP A 77 14.13 -2.99 -7.27
CA TRP A 77 14.00 -2.44 -5.93
C TRP A 77 14.98 -3.03 -4.92
N GLY A 78 15.69 -4.10 -5.30
CA GLY A 78 16.65 -4.80 -4.46
C GLY A 78 16.17 -6.20 -4.06
N ARG A 79 17.13 -7.05 -3.67
CA ARG A 79 16.87 -8.46 -3.29
C ARG A 79 16.10 -8.56 -1.96
N GLU A 80 16.11 -7.50 -1.17
CA GLU A 80 15.42 -7.36 0.11
C GLU A 80 13.89 -7.19 -0.02
N VAL A 81 13.37 -6.98 -1.23
CA VAL A 81 11.92 -6.91 -1.44
C VAL A 81 11.26 -8.20 -0.94
N THR A 82 10.35 -8.06 0.01
CA THR A 82 9.60 -9.17 0.59
C THR A 82 8.37 -9.50 -0.25
N SER A 83 7.78 -10.68 -0.05
CA SER A 83 6.56 -11.09 -0.74
C SER A 83 5.62 -11.84 0.20
N ILE A 84 4.33 -11.51 0.11
CA ILE A 84 3.26 -12.24 0.79
C ILE A 84 3.06 -13.67 0.22
N PHE A 85 3.67 -13.98 -0.93
CA PHE A 85 3.55 -15.28 -1.61
C PHE A 85 4.65 -16.27 -1.23
N ASP A 86 5.82 -15.79 -0.78
CA ASP A 86 6.95 -16.63 -0.37
C ASP A 86 7.18 -16.65 1.15
N GLY A 87 6.30 -15.99 1.91
CA GLY A 87 6.34 -15.94 3.37
C GLY A 87 7.41 -15.00 3.95
N SER A 88 8.12 -14.24 3.12
CA SER A 88 9.16 -13.31 3.58
C SER A 88 8.63 -11.97 4.08
N SER A 89 7.37 -11.63 3.81
CA SER A 89 6.76 -10.35 4.18
C SER A 89 6.15 -10.34 5.57
N SER A 90 6.22 -9.19 6.25
CA SER A 90 5.45 -8.92 7.46
C SER A 90 3.93 -8.83 7.21
N SER A 91 3.52 -8.61 5.95
CA SER A 91 2.12 -8.47 5.55
C SER A 91 1.45 -9.82 5.29
N ALA A 92 0.15 -9.88 5.57
CA ALA A 92 -0.67 -11.05 5.30
C ALA A 92 -1.08 -11.17 3.83
N ARG A 93 -1.45 -12.37 3.39
CA ARG A 93 -2.07 -12.58 2.08
C ARG A 93 -3.46 -11.95 2.06
N ILE A 94 -3.59 -10.82 1.38
CA ILE A 94 -4.85 -10.07 1.23
C ILE A 94 -5.55 -10.38 -0.10
N GLY A 95 -6.88 -10.39 -0.08
CA GLY A 95 -7.70 -10.41 -1.29
C GLY A 95 -7.96 -8.97 -1.79
N GLY A 96 -7.98 -8.77 -3.11
CA GLY A 96 -8.31 -7.47 -3.70
C GLY A 96 -7.19 -6.43 -3.63
N ASN A 97 -5.92 -6.87 -3.65
CA ASN A 97 -4.79 -5.95 -3.70
C ASN A 97 -4.89 -5.00 -4.92
N ILE A 98 -4.42 -3.77 -4.74
CA ILE A 98 -4.59 -2.72 -5.75
C ILE A 98 -3.73 -2.99 -7.00
N GLY A 99 -2.63 -3.72 -6.86
CA GLY A 99 -1.81 -4.19 -7.98
C GLY A 99 -2.56 -5.09 -8.97
N GLY A 100 -3.58 -5.81 -8.52
CA GLY A 100 -4.48 -6.56 -9.39
C GLY A 100 -5.17 -5.66 -10.43
N ALA A 101 -5.48 -4.41 -10.08
CA ALA A 101 -6.04 -3.46 -11.04
C ALA A 101 -5.06 -3.14 -12.18
N ALA A 102 -3.76 -3.05 -11.91
CA ALA A 102 -2.76 -2.86 -12.97
C ALA A 102 -2.73 -4.05 -13.94
N ARG A 103 -2.84 -5.29 -13.43
CA ARG A 103 -2.92 -6.48 -14.29
C ARG A 103 -4.20 -6.51 -15.12
N ASP A 104 -5.34 -6.21 -14.52
CA ASP A 104 -6.65 -6.24 -15.20
C ASP A 104 -6.71 -5.21 -16.33
N GLU A 105 -6.26 -3.99 -16.05
CA GLU A 105 -6.40 -2.85 -16.99
C GLU A 105 -5.25 -2.77 -18.00
N CYS A 106 -4.09 -3.38 -17.70
CA CYS A 106 -2.88 -3.33 -18.53
C CYS A 106 -2.20 -4.71 -18.62
N PRO A 107 -2.87 -5.73 -19.21
CA PRO A 107 -2.40 -7.11 -19.16
C PRO A 107 -1.05 -7.34 -19.85
N ASP A 108 -0.73 -6.55 -20.89
CA ASP A 108 0.50 -6.68 -21.68
C ASP A 108 1.67 -5.84 -21.15
N THR A 109 1.47 -5.09 -20.06
CA THR A 109 2.50 -4.24 -19.47
C THR A 109 3.39 -5.05 -18.51
N GLU A 110 4.72 -4.94 -18.67
CA GLU A 110 5.68 -5.48 -17.69
C GLU A 110 5.50 -4.73 -16.36
N PHE A 111 4.95 -5.41 -15.36
CA PHE A 111 4.72 -4.85 -14.04
C PHE A 111 5.91 -5.13 -13.11
N CYS A 112 6.34 -4.08 -12.41
CA CYS A 112 7.10 -4.18 -11.18
C CYS A 112 6.52 -3.19 -10.17
N GLY A 113 6.30 -3.64 -8.94
CA GLY A 113 5.56 -2.83 -7.99
C GLY A 113 5.86 -3.16 -6.55
N ILE A 114 6.05 -2.13 -5.74
CA ILE A 114 6.19 -2.25 -4.28
C ILE A 114 5.10 -1.46 -3.57
N ALA A 115 4.66 -1.99 -2.43
CA ALA A 115 4.17 -1.20 -1.33
C ALA A 115 5.39 -0.87 -0.48
N LEU A 116 5.58 0.42 -0.19
CA LEU A 116 6.64 0.92 0.66
C LEU A 116 6.00 1.33 1.98
N GLU A 117 6.12 0.43 2.96
CA GLU A 117 5.44 0.48 4.25
C GLU A 117 6.36 1.03 5.32
N TYR A 118 6.05 2.22 5.86
CA TYR A 118 6.85 2.85 6.90
C TYR A 118 6.29 2.59 8.30
N GLY A 119 7.11 2.01 9.15
CA GLY A 119 6.74 1.80 10.55
C GLY A 119 6.52 3.11 11.30
N THR A 120 5.53 3.11 12.19
CA THR A 120 5.17 4.26 13.04
C THR A 120 5.29 3.88 14.52
N HIS A 121 4.27 3.22 15.06
CA HIS A 121 4.13 2.80 16.45
C HIS A 121 3.97 1.28 16.54
N ASP A 122 3.89 0.75 17.76
CA ASP A 122 3.64 -0.67 17.95
C ASP A 122 2.30 -1.09 17.33
N ILE A 123 2.26 -2.29 16.76
CA ILE A 123 1.08 -2.80 16.03
C ILE A 123 -0.20 -2.75 16.87
N GLU A 124 -0.09 -2.94 18.18
CA GLU A 124 -1.23 -2.88 19.10
C GLU A 124 -1.84 -1.48 19.15
N GLN A 125 -1.01 -0.43 19.15
CA GLN A 125 -1.44 0.97 19.14
C GLN A 125 -2.09 1.34 17.80
N VAL A 126 -1.52 0.88 16.69
CA VAL A 126 -2.08 1.10 15.35
C VAL A 126 -3.45 0.41 15.21
N LEU A 127 -3.56 -0.83 15.69
CA LEU A 127 -4.83 -1.57 15.68
C LEU A 127 -5.87 -0.95 16.61
N GLU A 128 -5.48 -0.43 17.77
CA GLU A 128 -6.38 0.30 18.67
C GLU A 128 -6.90 1.57 17.99
N ALA A 129 -6.02 2.35 17.37
CA ALA A 129 -6.41 3.57 16.65
C ALA A 129 -7.44 3.27 15.55
N LEU A 130 -7.23 2.21 14.76
CA LEU A 130 -8.17 1.74 13.74
C LEU A 130 -9.53 1.36 14.34
N ARG A 131 -9.55 0.60 15.44
CA ARG A 131 -10.79 0.19 16.12
C ARG A 131 -11.58 1.37 16.65
N VAL A 132 -10.89 2.31 17.30
CA VAL A 132 -11.51 3.50 17.89
C VAL A 132 -12.08 4.38 16.80
N GLU A 133 -11.33 4.66 15.73
CA GLU A 133 -11.84 5.48 14.62
C GLU A 133 -13.07 4.84 13.97
N HIS A 134 -13.01 3.53 13.73
CA HIS A 134 -14.12 2.76 13.16
C HIS A 134 -15.38 2.81 14.06
N TRP A 135 -15.22 2.65 15.38
CA TRP A 135 -16.34 2.78 16.30
C TRP A 135 -16.99 4.16 16.18
N PHE A 136 -16.20 5.23 16.18
CA PHE A 136 -16.71 6.60 16.06
C PHE A 136 -17.38 6.88 14.71
N ALA A 137 -16.94 6.23 13.62
CA ALA A 137 -17.58 6.32 12.31
C ALA A 137 -19.00 5.70 12.31
N ASN A 138 -19.23 4.67 13.13
CA ASN A 138 -20.52 3.99 13.28
C ASN A 138 -21.44 4.60 14.35
N HIS A 139 -20.93 5.52 15.18
CA HIS A 139 -21.67 6.13 16.30
C HIS A 139 -21.72 7.67 16.15
N PRO A 140 -22.45 8.19 15.14
CA PRO A 140 -22.52 9.63 14.85
C PRO A 140 -23.17 10.46 15.97
N GLU A 141 -23.88 9.82 16.90
CA GLU A 141 -24.44 10.41 18.11
C GLU A 141 -23.38 10.75 19.16
N ALA A 142 -22.17 10.21 19.04
CA ALA A 142 -21.08 10.51 19.97
C ALA A 142 -20.68 12.00 19.92
N SER A 143 -20.09 12.48 21.03
CA SER A 143 -19.65 13.87 21.14
C SER A 143 -18.71 14.27 20.00
N ARG A 144 -19.05 15.37 19.30
CA ARG A 144 -18.21 15.95 18.24
C ARG A 144 -16.80 16.30 18.74
N ALA A 145 -16.66 16.67 20.02
CA ALA A 145 -15.34 16.95 20.60
C ALA A 145 -14.49 15.68 20.69
N HIS A 146 -15.08 14.57 21.17
CA HIS A 146 -14.41 13.27 21.22
C HIS A 146 -14.10 12.74 19.82
N TYR A 147 -15.01 12.87 18.86
CA TYR A 147 -14.76 12.48 17.47
C TYR A 147 -13.52 13.19 16.91
N LYS A 148 -13.42 14.51 17.10
CA LYS A 148 -12.24 15.29 16.66
C LYS A 148 -10.96 14.85 17.35
N GLU A 149 -11.01 14.52 18.64
CA GLU A 149 -9.86 14.00 19.37
C GLU A 149 -9.42 12.65 18.82
N MET A 150 -10.36 11.74 18.56
CA MET A 150 -10.03 10.42 18.02
C MET A 150 -9.50 10.49 16.58
N LYS A 151 -9.99 11.43 15.75
CA LYS A 151 -9.39 11.67 14.43
C LYS A 151 -7.95 12.15 14.52
N ARG A 152 -7.58 12.92 15.56
CA ARG A 152 -6.17 13.29 15.80
C ARG A 152 -5.35 12.06 16.20
N LYS A 153 -5.80 11.31 17.21
CA LYS A 153 -5.11 10.06 17.64
C LYS A 153 -4.94 9.06 16.49
N PHE A 154 -5.97 8.93 15.64
CA PHE A 154 -5.90 8.11 14.43
C PHE A 154 -4.82 8.62 13.47
N ARG A 155 -4.79 9.92 13.16
CA ARG A 155 -3.73 10.50 12.33
C ARG A 155 -2.35 10.22 12.95
N ASP A 156 -2.19 10.45 14.25
CA ASP A 156 -0.90 10.34 14.92
C ASP A 156 -0.38 8.89 14.97
N ALA A 157 -1.26 7.89 14.87
CA ALA A 157 -0.89 6.48 14.71
C ALA A 157 -0.28 6.16 13.33
N PHE A 158 -0.63 6.93 12.30
CA PHE A 158 -0.17 6.73 10.91
C PHE A 158 0.80 7.83 10.43
N TYR A 159 1.03 8.86 11.24
CA TYR A 159 1.90 9.98 10.93
C TYR A 159 2.66 10.39 12.19
N VAL A 160 3.96 10.10 12.21
CA VAL A 160 4.86 10.51 13.29
C VAL A 160 5.34 11.92 12.99
N ASP A 161 4.94 12.90 13.81
CA ASP A 161 5.24 14.32 13.60
C ASP A 161 6.62 14.73 14.12
N ASP A 162 7.62 13.86 13.95
CA ASP A 162 9.00 14.09 14.35
C ASP A 162 9.89 14.25 13.11
N ASP A 163 10.83 15.19 13.16
CA ASP A 163 11.66 15.52 11.99
C ASP A 163 12.59 14.37 11.58
N ASP A 164 13.09 13.58 12.53
CA ASP A 164 13.95 12.42 12.28
C ASP A 164 13.21 11.30 11.52
N TRP A 165 11.94 11.07 11.86
CA TRP A 165 11.09 10.11 11.14
C TRP A 165 10.79 10.60 9.72
N LYS A 166 10.43 11.88 9.57
CA LYS A 166 10.14 12.48 8.26
C LYS A 166 11.35 12.43 7.33
N GLU A 167 12.55 12.71 7.85
CA GLU A 167 13.80 12.63 7.08
C GLU A 167 14.09 11.19 6.63
N THR A 168 13.86 10.22 7.52
CA THR A 168 14.07 8.80 7.24
C THR A 168 13.09 8.29 6.18
N VAL A 169 11.82 8.68 6.27
CA VAL A 169 10.78 8.37 5.27
C VAL A 169 11.13 9.00 3.92
N TYR A 170 11.45 10.29 3.90
CA TYR A 170 11.77 11.03 2.68
C TYR A 170 12.97 10.43 1.95
N THR A 171 14.06 10.15 2.68
CA THR A 171 15.29 9.59 2.09
C THR A 171 15.02 8.25 1.40
N GLN A 172 14.28 7.36 2.05
CA GLN A 172 13.91 6.07 1.47
C GLN A 172 12.92 6.20 0.30
N ALA A 173 11.93 7.10 0.42
CA ALA A 173 10.96 7.37 -0.65
C ALA A 173 11.64 7.93 -1.90
N LEU A 174 12.57 8.87 -1.73
CA LEU A 174 13.33 9.48 -2.81
C LEU A 174 14.24 8.44 -3.49
N ALA A 175 14.99 7.67 -2.70
CA ALA A 175 15.80 6.58 -3.22
C ALA A 175 14.92 5.62 -4.02
N ALA A 176 13.71 5.34 -3.52
CA ALA A 176 12.80 4.49 -4.24
C ALA A 176 12.39 5.12 -5.59
N CYS A 177 11.82 6.33 -5.59
CA CYS A 177 11.45 7.03 -6.81
C CYS A 177 12.58 7.10 -7.86
N LEU A 178 13.83 7.32 -7.44
CA LEU A 178 14.98 7.35 -8.33
C LEU A 178 15.28 5.98 -8.97
N GLN A 179 15.16 4.87 -8.22
CA GLN A 179 15.31 3.52 -8.77
C GLN A 179 14.20 3.21 -9.80
N ALA A 180 12.96 3.64 -9.57
CA ALA A 180 11.88 3.52 -10.55
C ALA A 180 12.19 4.30 -11.83
N VAL A 181 12.59 5.57 -11.69
CA VAL A 181 12.96 6.41 -12.83
C VAL A 181 14.11 5.78 -13.60
N GLU A 182 15.17 5.33 -12.92
CA GLU A 182 16.30 4.66 -13.55
C GLU A 182 15.84 3.41 -14.34
N HIS A 183 15.01 2.55 -13.75
CA HIS A 183 14.48 1.38 -14.43
C HIS A 183 13.67 1.72 -15.69
N LEU A 184 12.84 2.75 -15.62
CA LEU A 184 12.01 3.20 -16.74
C LEU A 184 12.84 3.93 -17.81
N SER A 185 13.88 4.66 -17.42
CA SER A 185 14.81 5.37 -18.30
C SER A 185 15.81 4.47 -19.00
N ARG A 186 16.00 3.22 -18.55
CA ARG A 186 16.77 2.20 -19.28
C ARG A 186 16.05 1.85 -20.60
N ALA A 187 16.30 2.69 -21.59
CA ALA A 187 15.82 2.62 -22.95
C ALA A 187 16.31 1.34 -23.62
N THR A 188 15.36 0.56 -24.15
CA THR A 188 15.34 0.08 -25.53
C THR A 188 16.72 -0.01 -26.24
N ALA A 189 17.53 -1.01 -25.91
CA ALA A 189 18.75 -1.33 -26.67
C ALA A 189 18.49 -2.19 -27.91
N HIS A 190 17.23 -2.47 -28.25
CA HIS A 190 16.86 -3.16 -29.48
C HIS A 190 15.61 -2.53 -30.08
N ALA A 191 15.84 -1.64 -31.05
CA ALA A 191 14.97 -1.43 -32.20
C ALA A 191 15.86 -1.61 -33.43
#